data_AF-A0A3N5ZK12-F1
#
_entry.id   AF-A0A3N5ZK12-F1
#
_cell.length_a   1.000
_cell.length_b   1.000
_cell.length_c   1.000
_cell.angle_alpha   90.00
_cell.angle_beta   90.00
_cell.angle_gamma   90.00
#
_symmetry.space_group_name_H-M   'P 1'
#
loop_
_entity.id
_entity.type
_entity.pdbx_description
1 polymer ?
#
loop_
_entity_poly.entity_id
_entity_poly.type
_entity_poly.pdbx_seq_one_letter_code
_entity_poly.pdbx_strand_id
1 'polypeptide(L)'
;MEISDIRRRLRQTIETARRRATERRVRVDAASRAWEPFLVNKATPVLRMFANALKAEGHPFQVFTPAGGLRLMSERSSDDFIELALDTAADPPAVVGRVNRGRGSRLITTERAIRADTPVESLTEEDVLAFLLDEIAAFLER
;
A
#
# COMPACT_ATOMS: atom_id res chain seq x y z
N MET A 1 -20.85 40.08 12.20
CA MET A 1 -19.80 39.37 11.42
C MET A 1 -19.90 39.92 10.02
N GLU A 2 -18.88 40.66 9.60
CA GLU A 2 -18.97 41.46 8.38
C GLU A 2 -18.47 40.70 7.16
N ILE A 3 -18.93 41.11 5.97
CA ILE A 3 -18.45 40.56 4.68
C ILE A 3 -16.92 40.71 4.56
N SER A 4 -16.36 41.78 5.13
CA SER A 4 -14.91 42.02 5.20
C SER A 4 -14.16 40.95 6.01
N ASP A 5 -14.74 40.49 7.13
CA ASP A 5 -14.16 39.41 7.95
C ASP A 5 -14.19 38.08 7.21
N ILE A 6 -15.30 37.77 6.55
CA ILE A 6 -15.45 36.57 5.72
C ILE A 6 -14.44 36.58 4.58
N ARG A 7 -14.29 37.71 3.86
CA ARG A 7 -13.31 37.87 2.77
C ARG A 7 -11.87 37.74 3.27
N ARG A 8 -11.55 38.22 4.48
CA ARG A 8 -10.22 38.06 5.07
C ARG A 8 -9.94 36.59 5.40
N ARG A 9 -10.85 35.91 6.09
CA ARG A 9 -10.71 34.49 6.43
C ARG A 9 -10.65 33.60 5.19
N LEU A 10 -11.48 33.88 4.19
CA LEU A 10 -11.47 33.13 2.92
C LEU A 10 -10.13 33.28 2.19
N ARG A 11 -9.56 34.48 2.12
CA ARG A 11 -8.23 34.70 1.53
C ARG A 11 -7.15 33.89 2.25
N GLN A 12 -7.16 33.90 3.58
CA GLN A 12 -6.23 33.11 4.39
C GLN A 12 -6.38 31.60 4.12
N THR A 13 -7.61 31.09 4.09
CA THR A 13 -7.87 29.67 3.77
C THR A 13 -7.38 29.30 2.37
N ILE A 14 -7.58 30.17 1.37
CA ILE A 14 -7.09 29.93 0.00
C ILE A 14 -5.56 29.89 -0.02
N GLU A 15 -4.88 30.82 0.65
CA GLU A 15 -3.42 30.82 0.74
C GLU A 15 -2.89 29.56 1.43
N THR A 16 -3.50 29.14 2.54
CA THR A 16 -3.14 27.89 3.24
C THR A 16 -3.38 26.67 2.34
N ALA A 17 -4.51 26.62 1.63
CA ALA A 17 -4.82 25.52 0.72
C ALA A 17 -3.81 25.43 -0.43
N ARG A 18 -3.40 26.58 -1.00
CA ARG A 18 -2.35 26.62 -2.04
C ARG A 18 -1.01 26.09 -1.52
N ARG A 19 -0.58 26.50 -0.32
CA ARG A 19 0.67 26.02 0.29
C ARG A 19 0.63 24.51 0.50
N ARG A 20 -0.44 23.99 1.12
CA ARG A 20 -0.64 22.55 1.34
C ARG A 20 -0.65 21.76 0.03
N ALA A 21 -1.25 22.30 -1.02
CA ALA A 21 -1.26 21.65 -2.33
C ALA A 21 0.16 21.51 -2.91
N THR A 22 0.99 22.55 -2.79
CA THR A 22 2.40 22.48 -3.21
C THR A 22 3.20 21.46 -2.38
N GLU A 23 3.06 21.50 -1.06
CA GLU A 23 3.73 20.55 -0.17
C GLU A 23 3.32 19.10 -0.45
N ARG A 24 2.03 18.86 -0.70
CA ARG A 24 1.50 17.56 -1.07
C ARG A 24 2.10 17.06 -2.38
N ARG A 25 2.24 17.91 -3.39
CA ARG A 25 2.89 17.53 -4.66
C ARG A 25 4.34 17.10 -4.43
N VAL A 26 5.09 17.86 -3.64
CA VAL A 26 6.47 17.49 -3.29
C VAL A 26 6.53 16.12 -2.61
N ARG A 27 5.62 15.83 -1.68
CA ARG A 27 5.52 14.51 -1.03
C ARG A 27 5.18 13.39 -2.03
N VAL A 28 4.22 13.61 -2.92
CA VAL A 28 3.84 12.63 -3.97
C VAL A 28 4.99 12.35 -4.92
N ASP A 29 5.72 13.38 -5.34
CA ASP A 29 6.87 13.24 -6.24
C ASP A 29 8.03 12.50 -5.57
N ALA A 30 8.25 12.72 -4.27
CA ALA A 30 9.24 11.97 -3.48
C ALA A 30 8.84 10.48 -3.37
N ALA A 31 7.59 10.21 -2.98
CA ALA A 31 7.08 8.85 -2.83
C ALA A 31 7.10 8.06 -4.15
N SER A 32 6.69 8.70 -5.26
CA SER A 32 6.73 8.10 -6.60
C SER A 32 8.15 7.72 -7.03
N ARG A 33 9.15 8.54 -6.68
CA ARG A 33 10.57 8.24 -6.97
C ARG A 33 11.14 7.13 -6.10
N ALA A 34 10.68 7.02 -4.85
CA ALA A 34 11.11 5.98 -3.92
C ALA A 34 10.42 4.61 -4.18
N TRP A 35 9.30 4.61 -4.90
CA TRP A 35 8.47 3.43 -5.12
C TRP A 35 9.15 2.31 -5.91
N GLU A 36 9.68 2.62 -7.10
CA GLU A 36 10.33 1.61 -7.93
C GLU A 36 11.57 0.99 -7.24
N PRO A 37 12.48 1.77 -6.63
CA PRO A 37 13.57 1.22 -5.83
C PRO A 37 13.09 0.34 -4.66
N PHE A 38 12.00 0.72 -3.98
CA PHE A 38 11.41 -0.08 -2.92
C PHE A 38 10.89 -1.42 -3.45
N LEU A 39 10.15 -1.42 -4.57
CA LEU A 39 9.62 -2.63 -5.18
C LEU A 39 10.73 -3.59 -5.58
N VAL A 40 11.74 -3.10 -6.29
CA VAL A 40 12.79 -3.93 -6.87
C VAL A 40 13.73 -4.46 -5.78
N ASN A 41 14.17 -3.59 -4.87
CA ASN A 41 15.24 -3.92 -3.94
C ASN A 41 14.76 -4.52 -2.61
N LYS A 42 13.50 -4.27 -2.21
CA LYS A 42 12.99 -4.69 -0.90
C LYS A 42 11.79 -5.63 -1.03
N ALA A 43 10.69 -5.18 -1.66
CA ALA A 43 9.45 -5.93 -1.66
C ALA A 43 9.52 -7.21 -2.52
N THR A 44 10.06 -7.13 -3.73
CA THR A 44 10.13 -8.28 -4.67
C THR A 44 10.93 -9.45 -4.10
N PRO A 45 12.15 -9.26 -3.55
CA PRO A 45 12.89 -10.34 -2.90
C PRO A 45 12.10 -10.99 -1.76
N VAL A 46 11.52 -10.18 -0.86
CA VAL A 46 10.73 -10.69 0.29
C VAL A 46 9.54 -11.52 -0.18
N LEU A 47 8.73 -11.02 -1.13
CA LEU A 47 7.55 -11.75 -1.61
C LEU A 47 7.93 -13.05 -2.32
N ARG A 48 9.05 -13.10 -3.06
CA ARG A 48 9.53 -14.34 -3.68
C ARG A 48 9.97 -15.37 -2.65
N MET A 49 10.74 -14.94 -1.64
CA MET A 49 11.15 -15.82 -0.54
C MET A 49 9.94 -16.34 0.22
N PHE A 50 8.99 -15.46 0.51
CA PHE A 50 7.75 -15.80 1.21
C PHE A 50 6.88 -16.78 0.41
N ALA A 51 6.71 -16.56 -0.91
CA ALA A 51 6.00 -17.48 -1.79
C ALA A 51 6.65 -18.88 -1.82
N ASN A 52 7.98 -18.94 -1.88
CA ASN A 52 8.72 -20.20 -1.83
C ASN A 52 8.54 -20.93 -0.49
N ALA A 53 8.57 -20.19 0.63
CA ALA A 53 8.31 -20.75 1.95
C ALA A 53 6.88 -21.30 2.06
N LEU A 54 5.87 -20.52 1.65
CA LEU A 54 4.48 -20.97 1.62
C LEU A 54 4.28 -22.22 0.76
N LYS A 55 4.93 -22.28 -0.40
CA LYS A 55 4.89 -23.45 -1.28
C LYS A 55 5.50 -24.70 -0.62
N ALA A 56 6.60 -24.55 0.13
CA ALA A 56 7.21 -25.65 0.87
C ALA A 56 6.29 -26.17 1.99
N GLU A 57 5.50 -25.29 2.62
CA GLU A 57 4.47 -25.62 3.61
C GLU A 57 3.14 -26.09 2.99
N GLY A 58 3.09 -26.30 1.66
CA GLY A 58 1.90 -26.80 0.98
C GLY A 58 0.80 -25.75 0.72
N HIS A 59 1.12 -24.47 0.82
CA HIS A 59 0.25 -23.35 0.48
C HIS A 59 0.79 -22.62 -0.76
N PRO A 60 0.51 -23.09 -1.99
CA PRO A 60 1.14 -22.53 -3.18
C PRO A 60 0.59 -21.13 -3.51
N PHE A 61 1.50 -20.15 -3.52
CA PHE A 61 1.27 -18.79 -4.00
C PHE A 61 2.31 -18.42 -5.06
N GLN A 62 1.93 -17.54 -5.98
CA GLN A 62 2.78 -17.03 -7.04
C GLN A 62 2.84 -15.50 -7.03
N VAL A 63 4.00 -14.95 -7.37
CA VAL A 63 4.26 -13.50 -7.42
C VAL A 63 4.08 -12.95 -8.84
N PHE A 64 3.38 -11.84 -8.97
CA PHE A 64 3.09 -11.12 -10.20
C PHE A 64 3.39 -9.62 -10.03
N THR A 65 3.68 -8.92 -11.12
CA THR A 65 3.96 -7.47 -11.12
C THR A 65 2.97 -6.69 -12.00
N PRO A 66 1.70 -6.54 -11.57
CA PRO A 66 0.70 -5.81 -12.34
C PRO A 66 0.89 -4.29 -12.19
N ALA A 67 0.81 -3.54 -13.29
CA ALA A 67 0.68 -2.07 -13.30
C ALA A 67 1.64 -1.29 -12.37
N GLY A 68 2.88 -1.76 -12.20
CA GLY A 68 3.86 -1.12 -11.31
C GLY A 68 3.60 -1.37 -9.83
N GLY A 69 2.86 -2.42 -9.47
CA GLY A 69 2.73 -2.97 -8.12
C GLY A 69 3.24 -4.41 -8.03
N LEU A 70 3.00 -5.06 -6.89
CA LEU A 70 3.47 -6.41 -6.64
C LEU A 70 2.39 -7.24 -5.96
N ARG A 71 1.98 -8.34 -6.58
CA ARG A 71 0.88 -9.19 -6.12
C ARG A 71 1.36 -10.60 -5.82
N LEU A 72 1.02 -11.10 -4.63
CA LEU A 72 1.14 -12.49 -4.23
C LEU A 72 -0.26 -13.13 -4.32
N MET A 73 -0.45 -14.08 -5.24
CA MET A 73 -1.77 -14.67 -5.53
C MET A 73 -1.75 -16.17 -5.28
N SER A 74 -2.82 -16.70 -4.69
CA SER A 74 -2.98 -18.14 -4.46
C SER A 74 -3.10 -18.88 -5.78
N GLU A 75 -2.40 -20.01 -5.92
CA GLU A 75 -2.59 -20.88 -7.09
C GLU A 75 -3.94 -21.63 -7.05
N ARG A 76 -4.58 -21.71 -5.88
CA ARG A 76 -5.86 -22.41 -5.70
C ARG A 76 -7.07 -21.55 -6.07
N SER A 77 -6.94 -20.23 -6.00
CA SER A 77 -8.01 -19.28 -6.26
C SER A 77 -7.42 -17.93 -6.67
N SER A 78 -7.75 -17.46 -7.87
CA SER A 78 -7.31 -16.15 -8.36
C SER A 78 -7.92 -14.97 -7.61
N ASP A 79 -9.01 -15.20 -6.87
CA ASP A 79 -9.64 -14.19 -6.02
C ASP A 79 -8.87 -13.95 -4.73
N ASP A 80 -8.02 -14.90 -4.33
CA ASP A 80 -7.21 -14.83 -3.11
C ASP A 80 -5.82 -14.25 -3.41
N PHE A 81 -5.61 -12.99 -3.03
CA PHE A 81 -4.33 -12.32 -3.23
C PHE A 81 -4.03 -11.25 -2.18
N ILE A 82 -2.74 -10.94 -2.06
CA ILE A 82 -2.20 -9.78 -1.37
C ILE A 82 -1.44 -8.95 -2.40
N GLU A 83 -1.75 -7.67 -2.53
CA GLU A 83 -1.13 -6.76 -3.50
C GLU A 83 -0.58 -5.52 -2.82
N LEU A 84 0.67 -5.19 -3.12
CA LEU A 84 1.31 -3.95 -2.69
C LEU A 84 1.20 -2.89 -3.80
N ALA A 85 0.73 -1.71 -3.42
CA ALA A 85 0.58 -0.57 -4.31
C ALA A 85 0.96 0.74 -3.60
N LEU A 86 1.35 1.76 -4.37
CA LEU A 86 1.54 3.11 -3.85
C LEU A 86 0.21 3.88 -3.90
N ASP A 87 -0.27 4.32 -2.74
CA ASP A 87 -1.38 5.26 -2.64
C ASP A 87 -0.85 6.70 -2.59
N THR A 88 -1.05 7.44 -3.69
CA THR A 88 -0.74 8.87 -3.81
C THR A 88 -1.92 9.78 -3.49
N ALA A 89 -3.11 9.20 -3.30
CA ALA A 89 -4.31 9.90 -2.89
C ALA A 89 -4.33 10.15 -1.37
N ALA A 90 -3.70 9.28 -0.58
CA ALA A 90 -3.38 9.54 0.83
C ALA A 90 -2.45 10.75 1.01
N ASP A 91 -2.54 11.39 2.17
CA ASP A 91 -1.62 12.46 2.60
C ASP A 91 -1.20 12.23 4.06
N PRO A 92 0.04 11.76 4.32
CA PRO A 92 1.10 11.53 3.34
C PRO A 92 0.84 10.32 2.42
N PRO A 93 1.43 10.29 1.21
CA PRO A 93 1.42 9.10 0.36
C PRO A 93 2.02 7.89 1.08
N ALA A 94 1.45 6.71 0.88
CA ALA A 94 1.81 5.50 1.62
C ALA A 94 1.82 4.27 0.72
N VAL A 95 2.64 3.26 1.07
CA VAL A 95 2.51 1.94 0.48
C VAL A 95 1.40 1.19 1.19
N VAL A 96 0.40 0.77 0.43
CA VAL A 96 -0.75 0.03 0.93
C VAL A 96 -0.69 -1.41 0.44
N GLY A 97 -1.10 -2.32 1.31
CA GLY A 97 -1.41 -3.69 0.97
C GLY A 97 -2.93 -3.85 0.81
N ARG A 98 -3.36 -4.27 -0.38
CA ARG A 98 -4.72 -4.68 -0.67
C ARG A 98 -4.81 -6.19 -0.60
N VAL A 99 -5.68 -6.67 0.28
CA VAL A 99 -5.92 -8.10 0.48
C VAL A 99 -7.32 -8.40 -0.04
N ASN A 100 -7.41 -9.28 -1.02
CA ASN A 100 -8.68 -9.76 -1.53
C ASN A 100 -8.80 -11.25 -1.25
N ARG A 101 -9.96 -11.66 -0.75
CA ARG A 101 -10.09 -13.00 -0.21
C ARG A 101 -11.52 -13.52 -0.34
N GLY A 102 -11.67 -14.72 -0.87
CA GLY A 102 -12.95 -15.43 -0.98
C GLY A 102 -13.42 -15.97 0.37
N ARG A 103 -14.69 -15.77 0.72
CA ARG A 103 -15.33 -16.37 1.89
C ARG A 103 -16.70 -16.91 1.50
N GLY A 104 -16.74 -18.19 1.14
CA GLY A 104 -17.93 -18.81 0.55
C GLY A 104 -18.31 -18.11 -0.75
N SER A 105 -19.52 -17.57 -0.84
CA SER A 105 -20.00 -16.81 -2.00
C SER A 105 -19.63 -15.33 -2.00
N ARG A 106 -18.92 -14.83 -0.97
CA ARG A 106 -18.59 -13.41 -0.83
C ARG A 106 -17.11 -13.17 -1.06
N LEU A 107 -16.79 -12.00 -1.60
CA LEU A 107 -15.43 -11.46 -1.64
C LEU A 107 -15.28 -10.42 -0.55
N ILE A 108 -14.19 -10.51 0.21
CA ILE A 108 -13.80 -9.51 1.21
C ILE A 108 -12.52 -8.86 0.73
N THR A 109 -12.57 -7.55 0.56
CA THR A 109 -11.39 -6.73 0.23
C THR A 109 -11.08 -5.84 1.41
N THR A 110 -9.83 -5.87 1.86
CA THR A 110 -9.29 -4.96 2.88
C THR A 110 -8.08 -4.23 2.31
N GLU A 111 -7.88 -2.99 2.74
CA GLU A 111 -6.74 -2.17 2.32
C GLU A 111 -6.19 -1.44 3.55
N ARG A 112 -4.88 -1.55 3.78
CA ARG A 112 -4.18 -0.84 4.85
C ARG A 112 -2.74 -0.53 4.47
N ALA A 113 -2.14 0.46 5.13
CA ALA A 113 -0.71 0.71 4.98
C ALA A 113 0.11 -0.49 5.46
N ILE A 114 1.22 -0.78 4.77
CA ILE A 114 2.22 -1.77 5.23
C ILE A 114 2.72 -1.37 6.62
N ARG A 115 3.10 -0.09 6.77
CA ARG A 115 3.39 0.55 8.05
C ARG A 115 2.80 1.96 8.07
N ALA A 116 2.08 2.29 9.14
CA ALA A 116 1.45 3.60 9.30
C ALA A 116 2.49 4.73 9.35
N ASP A 117 2.12 5.90 8.82
CA ASP A 117 2.87 7.16 8.89
C ASP A 117 4.35 7.06 8.47
N THR A 118 4.66 6.12 7.57
CA THR A 118 6.03 5.84 7.15
C THR A 118 6.21 6.18 5.68
N PRO A 119 7.20 7.03 5.32
CA PRO A 119 7.50 7.33 3.94
C PRO A 119 8.11 6.11 3.24
N VAL A 120 7.86 5.99 1.93
CA VAL A 120 8.24 4.82 1.11
C VAL A 120 9.74 4.49 1.24
N GLU A 121 10.62 5.51 1.26
CA GLU A 121 12.06 5.30 1.38
C GLU A 121 12.49 4.62 2.70
N SER A 122 11.71 4.81 3.76
CA SER A 122 12.00 4.31 5.11
C SER A 122 11.40 2.93 5.38
N LEU A 123 10.59 2.39 4.47
CA LEU A 123 10.10 1.02 4.58
C LEU A 123 11.25 0.04 4.40
N THR A 124 11.27 -1.01 5.21
CA THR A 124 12.29 -2.05 5.22
C THR A 124 11.73 -3.38 4.72
N GLU A 125 12.61 -4.34 4.47
CA GLU A 125 12.19 -5.72 4.16
C GLU A 125 11.39 -6.34 5.31
N GLU A 126 11.78 -6.06 6.56
CA GLU A 126 11.09 -6.52 7.77
C GLU A 126 9.66 -5.97 7.84
N ASP A 127 9.45 -4.70 7.50
CA ASP A 127 8.10 -4.11 7.43
C ASP A 127 7.19 -4.86 6.45
N VAL A 128 7.74 -5.27 5.30
CA VAL A 128 7.01 -6.06 4.29
C VAL A 128 6.72 -7.46 4.83
N LEU A 129 7.71 -8.12 5.42
CA LEU A 129 7.55 -9.46 5.98
C LEU A 129 6.50 -9.49 7.10
N ALA A 130 6.58 -8.55 8.05
CA ALA A 130 5.62 -8.43 9.14
C ALA A 130 4.19 -8.26 8.61
N PHE A 131 4.00 -7.36 7.62
CA PHE A 131 2.72 -7.19 6.96
C PHE A 131 2.21 -8.49 6.31
N LEU A 132 3.07 -9.22 5.58
CA LEU A 132 2.68 -10.48 4.94
C LEU A 132 2.29 -11.55 5.95
N LEU A 133 3.02 -11.67 7.06
CA LEU A 133 2.73 -12.63 8.12
C LEU A 133 1.39 -12.35 8.80
N ASP A 134 1.06 -11.07 9.03
CA ASP A 134 -0.24 -10.69 9.58
C ASP A 134 -1.39 -11.07 8.64
N GLU A 135 -1.25 -10.77 7.34
CA GLU A 135 -2.32 -10.97 6.36
C GLU A 135 -2.48 -12.43 5.93
N ILE A 136 -1.39 -13.21 5.90
CA ILE A 136 -1.45 -14.60 5.39
C ILE A 136 -2.32 -15.50 6.26
N ALA A 137 -2.40 -15.24 7.57
CA ALA A 137 -3.21 -16.02 8.51
C ALA A 137 -4.67 -16.17 8.03
N ALA A 138 -5.24 -15.08 7.48
CA ALA A 138 -6.60 -15.04 6.97
C ALA A 138 -6.88 -15.94 5.75
N PHE A 139 -5.83 -16.44 5.09
CA PHE A 139 -5.90 -17.41 3.99
C PHE A 139 -5.68 -18.86 4.45
N LEU A 140 -4.95 -19.06 5.55
CA LEU A 140 -4.58 -20.39 6.06
C LEU A 140 -5.65 -20.99 6.98
N GLU A 141 -6.40 -20.17 7.70
CA GLU A 141 -7.47 -20.59 8.64
C GLU A 141 -8.75 -21.15 7.95
N ARG A 142 -8.69 -21.50 6.66
CA ARG A 142 -9.86 -21.90 5.87
C ARG A 142 -9.99 -23.40 5.69
#